data_AF-A0AAX3BDU2-F1
#
_entry.id   AF-A0AAX3BDU2-F1
#
_cell.length_a   1.000
_cell.length_b   1.000
_cell.length_c   1.000
_cell.angle_alpha   90.00
_cell.angle_beta   90.00
_cell.angle_gamma   90.00
#
_symmetry.space_group_name_H-M   'P 1'
#
loop_
_entity.id
_entity.type
_entity.pdbx_description
1 polymer ?
#
loop_
_entity_poly.entity_id
_entity_poly.type
_entity_poly.pdbx_seq_one_letter_code
_entity_poly.pdbx_strand_id
1 'polypeptide(L)'
;MKLKNIKDIDSANRFLKEYYWEKNNRKFSKKPLSDEDFHIALMPDQDLRNYVCYTAECKVYRDYTIKFSKRIYQIEKKQPIAIKPGDNVILKTWLDGSIHIFKKNIELNFFEIDDYGRRVSA
;
A
#
# COMPACT_ATOMS: atom_id res chain seq x y z
N MET A 1 -21.38 -8.90 -7.03
CA MET A 1 -21.76 -9.85 -8.10
C MET A 1 -23.15 -10.46 -7.86
N LYS A 2 -24.14 -9.61 -7.59
CA LYS A 2 -25.46 -10.00 -7.05
C LYS A 2 -26.26 -10.94 -7.98
N LEU A 3 -26.17 -10.73 -9.29
CA LEU A 3 -26.81 -11.57 -10.33
C LEU A 3 -26.31 -13.02 -10.35
N LYS A 4 -25.12 -13.29 -9.82
CA LYS A 4 -24.55 -14.63 -9.69
C LYS A 4 -24.59 -15.14 -8.25
N ASN A 5 -25.25 -14.42 -7.35
CA ASN A 5 -25.37 -14.71 -5.92
C ASN A 5 -24.01 -14.93 -5.20
N ILE A 6 -22.94 -14.33 -5.71
CA ILE A 6 -21.61 -14.38 -5.09
C ILE A 6 -21.54 -13.31 -4.00
N LYS A 7 -21.14 -13.72 -2.80
CA LYS A 7 -21.17 -12.90 -1.58
C LYS A 7 -19.82 -12.72 -0.88
N ASP A 8 -18.80 -13.47 -1.29
CA ASP A 8 -17.45 -13.43 -0.72
C ASP A 8 -16.39 -13.18 -1.80
N ILE A 9 -15.21 -12.75 -1.35
CA ILE A 9 -14.09 -12.35 -2.20
C ILE A 9 -13.52 -13.56 -2.95
N ASP A 10 -13.40 -14.71 -2.30
CA ASP A 10 -12.79 -15.90 -2.90
C ASP A 10 -13.62 -16.42 -4.08
N SER A 11 -14.93 -16.53 -3.88
CA SER A 11 -15.88 -16.91 -4.92
C SER A 11 -15.94 -15.87 -6.04
N ALA A 12 -15.80 -14.59 -5.71
CA ALA A 12 -15.72 -13.52 -6.71
C ALA A 12 -14.46 -13.64 -7.57
N ASN A 13 -13.30 -13.83 -6.94
CA ASN A 13 -12.02 -14.01 -7.63
C ASN A 13 -12.03 -15.23 -8.55
N ARG A 14 -12.62 -16.34 -8.08
CA ARG A 14 -12.81 -17.55 -8.89
C ARG A 14 -13.68 -17.28 -10.11
N PHE A 15 -14.84 -16.65 -9.90
CA PHE A 15 -15.75 -16.29 -10.99
C PHE A 15 -15.12 -15.36 -12.03
N LEU A 16 -14.27 -14.42 -11.59
CA LEU A 16 -13.54 -13.54 -12.51
C LEU A 16 -12.66 -14.35 -13.47
N LYS A 17 -11.84 -15.24 -12.89
CA LYS A 17 -10.87 -16.06 -13.60
C LYS A 17 -11.51 -17.07 -14.54
N GLU A 18 -12.50 -17.80 -14.03
CA GLU A 18 -13.04 -18.98 -14.72
C GLU A 18 -14.13 -18.63 -15.75
N TYR A 19 -14.84 -17.51 -15.59
CA TYR A 19 -16.01 -17.22 -16.43
C TYR A 19 -16.06 -15.79 -16.96
N TYR A 20 -15.88 -14.81 -16.07
CA TYR A 20 -16.14 -13.41 -16.44
C TYR A 20 -15.17 -12.92 -17.51
N TRP A 21 -13.86 -13.08 -17.32
CA TRP A 21 -12.86 -12.54 -18.24
C TRP A 21 -13.03 -13.07 -19.65
N GLU A 22 -13.14 -14.38 -19.84
CA GLU A 22 -13.32 -14.98 -21.17
C GLU A 22 -14.59 -14.46 -21.86
N LYS A 23 -15.72 -14.42 -21.14
CA LYS A 23 -16.99 -13.91 -21.67
C LYS A 23 -16.90 -12.43 -22.04
N ASN A 24 -16.27 -11.62 -21.21
CA ASN A 24 -16.18 -10.17 -21.43
C ASN A 24 -15.19 -9.86 -22.55
N ASN A 25 -14.05 -10.54 -22.58
CA ASN A 25 -13.03 -10.39 -23.61
C ASN A 25 -13.55 -10.79 -24.99
N ARG A 26 -14.41 -11.82 -25.12
CA ARG A 26 -15.08 -12.12 -26.40
C ARG A 26 -15.88 -10.96 -26.98
N LYS A 27 -16.45 -10.10 -26.14
CA LYS A 27 -17.29 -8.98 -26.57
C LYS A 27 -16.52 -7.69 -26.78
N PHE A 28 -15.53 -7.43 -25.92
CA PHE A 28 -14.91 -6.12 -25.80
C PHE A 28 -13.41 -6.12 -26.10
N SER A 29 -12.76 -7.28 -26.14
CA SER A 29 -11.35 -7.34 -26.52
C SER A 29 -11.23 -7.01 -28.00
N LYS A 30 -10.30 -6.11 -28.30
CA LYS A 30 -9.89 -5.78 -29.65
C LYS A 30 -8.43 -6.18 -29.79
N LYS A 31 -8.06 -6.67 -30.98
CA LYS A 31 -6.65 -6.89 -31.29
C LYS A 31 -5.92 -5.55 -31.21
N PRO A 32 -4.68 -5.54 -30.69
CA PRO A 32 -3.88 -4.34 -30.71
C PRO A 32 -3.59 -3.93 -32.17
N LEU A 33 -3.24 -2.66 -32.38
CA LEU A 33 -2.90 -2.14 -33.71
C LEU A 33 -1.56 -2.70 -34.21
N SER A 34 -0.63 -2.96 -33.28
CA SER A 34 0.67 -3.58 -33.50
C SER A 34 0.87 -4.64 -32.42
N ASP A 35 1.56 -5.73 -32.74
CA ASP A 35 1.96 -6.76 -31.77
C ASP A 35 3.22 -6.37 -30.98
N GLU A 36 3.79 -5.19 -31.26
CA GLU A 36 4.94 -4.64 -30.53
C GLU A 36 4.57 -4.28 -29.09
N ASP A 37 5.40 -4.73 -28.15
CA ASP A 37 5.25 -4.41 -26.74
C ASP A 37 5.88 -3.04 -26.42
N PHE A 38 5.02 -2.05 -26.16
CA PHE A 38 5.43 -0.70 -25.75
C PHE A 38 5.43 -0.51 -24.22
N HIS A 39 5.25 -1.57 -23.42
CA HIS A 39 5.36 -1.45 -21.97
C HIS A 39 6.81 -1.16 -21.57
N ILE A 40 6.96 -0.26 -20.60
CA ILE A 40 8.26 0.11 -20.05
C ILE A 40 8.53 -0.81 -18.87
N ALA A 41 9.69 -1.47 -18.87
CA ALA A 41 10.15 -2.25 -17.74
C ALA A 41 10.29 -1.36 -16.50
N LEU A 42 10.06 -1.93 -15.31
CA LEU A 42 10.30 -1.20 -14.07
C LEU A 42 11.75 -0.75 -13.98
N MET A 43 11.96 0.50 -13.60
CA MET A 43 13.29 1.01 -13.31
C MET A 43 13.83 0.37 -12.02
N PRO A 44 15.17 0.23 -11.85
CA PRO A 44 15.75 -0.44 -10.69
C PRO A 44 15.38 0.19 -9.33
N ASP A 45 15.02 1.47 -9.31
CA ASP A 45 14.61 2.23 -8.13
C ASP A 45 13.09 2.21 -7.88
N GLN A 46 12.31 1.58 -8.76
CA GLN A 46 10.86 1.50 -8.65
C GLN A 46 10.42 0.20 -7.98
N ASP A 47 9.86 0.32 -6.78
CA ASP A 47 9.18 -0.78 -6.10
C ASP A 47 7.66 -0.61 -6.19
N LEU A 48 6.99 -1.50 -6.94
CA LEU A 48 5.53 -1.47 -7.12
C LEU A 48 4.74 -1.49 -5.81
N ARG A 49 5.30 -2.06 -4.72
CA ARG A 49 4.66 -2.07 -3.40
C ARG A 49 4.44 -0.66 -2.86
N ASN A 50 5.24 0.31 -3.31
CA ASN A 50 5.09 1.72 -2.95
C ASN A 50 4.04 2.48 -3.78
N TYR A 51 3.51 1.88 -4.84
CA TYR A 51 2.52 2.48 -5.75
C TYR A 51 1.16 1.78 -5.68
N VAL A 52 1.15 0.46 -5.48
CA VAL A 52 -0.08 -0.34 -5.32
C VAL A 52 -0.25 -0.68 -3.85
N CYS A 53 -0.59 0.34 -3.07
CA CYS A 53 -0.79 0.26 -1.62
C CYS A 53 -1.85 1.27 -1.17
N TYR A 54 -2.32 1.14 0.06
CA TYR A 54 -3.14 2.18 0.69
C TYR A 54 -2.22 3.26 1.26
N THR A 55 -2.61 4.53 1.13
CA THR A 55 -1.80 5.66 1.61
C THR A 55 -2.62 6.57 2.51
N ALA A 56 -2.00 7.09 3.56
CA ALA A 56 -2.57 8.12 4.42
C ALA A 56 -1.52 9.18 4.75
N GLU A 57 -1.89 10.46 4.60
CA GLU A 57 -1.06 11.56 5.10
C GLU A 57 -1.21 11.65 6.62
N CYS A 58 -0.07 11.69 7.30
CA CYS A 58 0.02 11.75 8.75
C CYS A 58 0.98 12.86 9.18
N LYS A 59 0.75 13.41 10.39
CA LYS A 59 1.64 14.40 10.99
C LYS A 59 2.49 13.76 12.08
N VAL A 60 3.75 14.17 12.15
CA VAL A 60 4.65 13.79 13.24
C VAL A 60 4.31 14.62 14.48
N TYR A 61 3.96 13.97 15.59
CA TYR A 61 3.67 14.62 16.86
C TYR A 61 4.94 15.07 17.60
N ARG A 62 4.77 15.85 18.68
CA ARG A 62 5.89 16.43 19.46
C ARG A 62 6.80 15.39 20.10
N ASP A 63 6.25 14.23 20.44
CA ASP A 63 6.94 13.06 20.98
C ASP A 63 7.52 12.14 19.89
N TYR A 64 7.55 12.60 18.63
CA TYR A 64 7.98 11.81 17.47
C TYR A 64 7.12 10.56 17.22
N THR A 65 5.85 10.60 17.62
CA THR A 65 4.87 9.57 17.26
C THR A 65 4.08 9.93 16.02
N ILE A 66 3.53 8.91 15.37
CA ILE A 66 2.53 9.00 14.31
C ILE A 66 1.35 8.12 14.72
N LYS A 67 0.12 8.62 14.58
CA LYS A 67 -1.08 7.87 14.91
C LYS A 67 -1.88 7.58 13.65
N PHE A 68 -2.24 6.32 13.44
CA PHE A 68 -3.07 5.90 12.31
C PHE A 68 -3.92 4.69 12.69
N SER A 69 -5.22 4.76 12.43
CA SER A 69 -6.17 3.66 12.65
C SER A 69 -6.01 2.95 14.00
N LYS A 70 -5.98 3.72 15.11
CA LYS A 70 -5.81 3.25 16.50
C LYS A 70 -4.45 2.63 16.83
N ARG A 71 -3.49 2.66 15.91
CA ARG A 71 -2.11 2.24 16.13
C ARG A 71 -1.21 3.47 16.28
N ILE A 72 -0.15 3.33 17.06
CA ILE A 72 0.80 4.39 17.33
C ILE A 72 2.19 3.91 16.93
N TYR A 73 2.89 4.71 16.14
CA TYR A 73 4.21 4.40 15.62
C TYR A 73 5.22 5.42 16.16
N GLN A 74 6.24 4.94 16.86
CA GLN A 74 7.35 5.75 17.34
C GLN A 74 8.45 5.80 16.28
N ILE A 75 8.82 7.01 15.87
CA ILE A 75 9.98 7.22 14.98
C ILE A 75 11.26 7.04 15.80
N GLU A 76 12.21 6.28 15.26
CA GLU A 76 13.51 6.06 15.90
C GLU A 76 14.40 7.32 15.85
N LYS A 77 15.39 7.41 16.75
CA LYS A 77 16.32 8.56 16.75
C LYS A 77 17.23 8.59 15.52
N LYS A 78 17.71 7.42 15.06
CA LYS A 78 18.58 7.31 13.89
C LYS A 78 17.70 7.24 12.65
N GLN A 79 17.73 8.29 11.84
CA GLN A 79 16.93 8.40 10.62
C GLN A 79 17.81 8.58 9.38
N PRO A 80 17.39 8.07 8.22
CA PRO A 80 18.07 8.32 6.94
C PRO A 80 17.83 9.75 6.42
N ILE A 81 16.81 10.45 6.94
CA ILE A 81 16.51 11.85 6.60
C ILE A 81 16.12 12.62 7.85
N ALA A 82 16.45 13.92 7.90
CA ALA A 82 16.03 14.80 8.97
C ALA A 82 14.50 14.84 9.08
N ILE A 83 13.99 14.65 10.30
CA ILE A 83 12.57 14.68 10.64
C ILE A 83 12.37 15.49 11.90
N LYS A 84 11.29 16.29 11.94
CA LYS A 84 10.93 17.10 13.09
C LYS A 84 9.44 17.03 13.39
N PRO A 85 9.02 17.31 14.63
CA PRO A 85 7.62 17.47 14.95
C PRO A 85 6.94 18.48 14.03
N GLY A 86 5.75 18.11 13.58
CA GLY A 86 4.93 18.89 12.67
C GLY A 86 5.17 18.61 11.19
N ASP A 87 6.19 17.84 10.82
CA ASP A 87 6.36 17.36 9.45
C ASP A 87 5.18 16.47 9.02
N ASN A 88 4.83 16.56 7.74
CA ASN A 88 3.92 15.62 7.09
C ASN A 88 4.70 14.44 6.51
N VAL A 89 4.16 13.25 6.70
CA VAL A 89 4.69 11.99 6.20
C VAL A 89 3.56 11.20 5.55
N ILE A 90 3.92 10.25 4.68
CA ILE A 90 2.97 9.33 4.05
C ILE A 90 3.14 7.97 4.70
N LEU A 91 2.11 7.51 5.39
CA LEU A 91 2.01 6.13 5.84
C LEU A 91 1.42 5.31 4.69
N LYS A 92 2.10 4.22 4.33
CA LYS A 92 1.68 3.25 3.33
C LYS A 92 1.37 1.93 4.02
N THR A 93 0.21 1.36 3.72
CA THR A 93 -0.11 -0.03 4.05
C THR A 93 -0.02 -0.85 2.78
N TRP A 94 1.00 -1.70 2.70
CA TRP A 94 1.17 -2.61 1.57
C TRP A 94 0.07 -3.68 1.57
N LEU A 95 -0.09 -4.40 0.46
CA LEU A 95 -1.19 -5.36 0.28
C LEU A 95 -1.09 -6.58 1.20
N ASP A 96 0.09 -6.86 1.75
CA ASP A 96 0.31 -7.87 2.80
C ASP A 96 -0.04 -7.37 4.21
N GLY A 97 -0.41 -6.09 4.35
CA GLY A 97 -0.75 -5.45 5.60
C GLY A 97 0.41 -4.80 6.35
N SER A 98 1.65 -4.88 5.83
CA SER A 98 2.80 -4.21 6.44
C SER A 98 2.66 -2.69 6.36
N ILE A 99 3.27 -2.01 7.33
CA ILE A 99 3.25 -0.55 7.43
C ILE A 99 4.62 -0.03 7.04
N HIS A 100 4.64 1.02 6.23
CA HIS A 100 5.84 1.70 5.78
C HIS A 100 5.60 3.20 5.85
N ILE A 101 6.52 3.97 6.43
CA ILE A 101 6.32 5.41 6.64
C ILE A 101 7.39 6.16 5.86
N PHE A 102 6.96 7.05 4.97
CA PHE A 102 7.83 7.79 4.08
C PHE A 102 7.79 9.29 4.35
N LYS A 103 8.97 9.91 4.32
CA LYS A 103 9.09 11.35 4.12
C LYS A 103 9.67 11.59 2.73
N LYS A 104 8.90 12.23 1.85
CA LYS A 104 9.18 12.28 0.41
C LYS A 104 9.28 10.84 -0.13
N ASN A 105 10.44 10.43 -0.64
CA ASN A 105 10.69 9.07 -1.16
C ASN A 105 11.63 8.25 -0.25
N ILE A 106 11.89 8.71 0.97
CA ILE A 106 12.78 8.04 1.92
C ILE A 106 11.94 7.41 3.03
N GLU A 107 12.11 6.11 3.21
CA GLU A 107 11.48 5.36 4.28
C GLU A 107 12.13 5.69 5.63
N LEU A 108 11.31 5.81 6.67
CA LEU A 108 11.73 6.15 8.02
C LEU A 108 11.91 4.88 8.87
N ASN A 109 12.81 4.94 9.84
CA ASN A 109 12.94 3.89 10.85
C ASN A 109 11.90 4.11 11.95
N PHE A 110 11.07 3.12 12.24
CA PHE A 110 10.05 3.24 13.28
C PHE A 110 9.72 1.87 13.88
N PHE A 111 8.98 1.90 14.99
CA PHE A 111 8.37 0.71 15.57
C PHE A 111 6.99 1.06 16.12
N GLU A 112 6.13 0.05 16.26
CA GLU A 112 4.82 0.22 16.87
C GLU A 112 4.92 0.23 18.40
N ILE A 113 4.11 1.08 19.03
CA ILE A 113 3.95 1.16 20.49
C ILE A 113 2.48 1.01 20.89
N ASP A 114 2.25 0.49 22.09
CA ASP A 114 0.94 0.48 22.74
C ASP A 114 0.58 1.87 23.31
N ASP A 115 -0.64 1.99 23.87
CA ASP A 115 -1.12 3.22 24.49
C ASP A 115 -0.29 3.67 25.71
N TYR A 116 0.57 2.79 26.25
CA TYR A 116 1.48 3.07 27.36
C TYR A 116 2.91 3.39 26.90
N GLY A 117 3.16 3.43 25.58
CA GLY A 117 4.47 3.71 25.00
C GLY A 117 5.45 2.53 24.98
N ARG A 118 4.97 1.31 25.22
CA ARG A 118 5.80 0.10 25.16
C ARG A 118 5.83 -0.42 23.74
N ARG A 119 7.01 -0.83 23.28
CA ARG A 119 7.18 -1.44 21.95
C ARG A 119 6.31 -2.69 21.85
N VAL A 120 5.46 -2.75 20.83
CA VAL A 120 4.73 -3.96 20.47
C VAL A 120 5.73 -4.91 19.81
N SER A 121 5.92 -6.09 20.40
CA SER A 121 6.71 -7.15 19.77
C SER A 121 5.95 -7.68 18.56
N ALA A 122 6.63 -7.71 17.41
CA ALA A 122 6.15 -8.37 16.20
C ALA A 122 6.10 -9.89 16.37
#